data_AF-A0A5B6Z1I1-F1
#
_entry.id   AF-A0A5B6Z1I1-F1
#
_cell.length_a   1.000
_cell.length_b   1.000
_cell.length_c   1.000
_cell.angle_alpha   90.00
_cell.angle_beta   90.00
_cell.angle_gamma   90.00
#
_symmetry.space_group_name_H-M   'P 1'
#
loop_
_entity.id
_entity.type
_entity.pdbx_description
1 polymer ?
#
loop_
_entity_poly.entity_id
_entity_poly.type
_entity_poly.pdbx_seq_one_letter_code
_entity_poly.pdbx_strand_id
1 'polypeptide(L)'
;MGKKLDALLGRSFKTSKFKPLVNLAISRLSVLKNQRQPRLSVARSDIVQLLNLGHHERALLRVEQVIKEQNMLDVFVMIEGYCFLLTERVNLIEQEKVCPDELK
;
A
#
# COMPACT_ATOMS: atom_id res chain seq x y z
N MET A 1 14.07 -10.54 34.77
CA MET A 1 12.75 -10.04 35.24
C MET A 1 12.10 -8.98 34.33
N GLY A 2 12.82 -8.31 33.41
CA GLY A 2 12.25 -7.23 32.57
C GLY A 2 11.06 -7.63 31.67
N LYS A 3 11.11 -8.76 30.96
CA LYS A 3 10.04 -9.17 30.01
C LYS A 3 8.64 -9.30 30.66
N LYS A 4 8.56 -9.78 31.91
CA LYS A 4 7.28 -9.89 32.64
C LYS A 4 6.75 -8.51 33.07
N LEU A 5 7.63 -7.60 33.48
CA LEU A 5 7.27 -6.21 33.80
C LEU A 5 6.83 -5.44 32.55
N ASP A 6 7.50 -5.64 31.41
CA ASP A 6 7.11 -5.02 30.13
C ASP A 6 5.76 -5.53 29.63
N ALA A 7 5.43 -6.81 29.87
CA ALA A 7 4.11 -7.36 29.59
C ALA A 7 3.03 -6.73 30.49
N LEU A 8 3.30 -6.59 31.79
CA LEU A 8 2.39 -5.98 32.77
C LEU A 8 2.17 -4.48 32.53
N LEU A 9 3.22 -3.76 32.15
CA LEU A 9 3.18 -2.32 31.86
C LEU A 9 2.74 -2.02 30.42
N GLY A 10 2.42 -3.04 29.62
CA GLY A 10 1.98 -2.90 28.23
C GLY A 10 3.04 -2.35 27.27
N ARG A 11 4.31 -2.41 27.65
CA ARG A 11 5.47 -1.94 26.87
C ARG A 11 5.99 -2.96 25.85
N SER A 12 5.28 -4.08 25.70
CA SER A 12 5.61 -5.15 24.75
C SER A 12 4.74 -5.09 23.50
N PHE A 13 5.31 -5.53 22.38
CA PHE A 13 4.57 -5.77 21.14
C PHE A 13 3.41 -6.73 21.39
N LYS A 14 2.25 -6.47 20.78
CA LYS A 14 1.06 -7.31 20.90
C LYS A 14 0.58 -7.73 19.52
N THR A 15 0.87 -8.97 19.15
CA THR A 15 0.41 -9.60 17.90
C THR A 15 -1.11 -9.47 17.71
N SER A 16 -1.88 -9.57 18.80
CA SER A 16 -3.34 -9.42 18.81
C SER A 16 -3.85 -8.02 18.44
N LYS A 17 -3.03 -6.98 18.62
CA LYS A 17 -3.34 -5.60 18.16
C LYS A 17 -2.77 -5.32 16.78
N PHE A 18 -1.60 -5.89 16.48
CA PHE A 18 -0.89 -5.66 15.22
C PHE A 18 -1.62 -6.26 14.01
N LYS A 19 -1.99 -7.54 14.05
CA LYS A 19 -2.64 -8.23 12.92
C LYS A 19 -3.91 -7.53 12.43
N PRO A 20 -4.85 -7.11 13.32
CA PRO A 20 -6.02 -6.35 12.88
C PRO A 20 -5.69 -5.03 12.16
N LEU A 21 -4.66 -4.31 12.61
CA LEU A 21 -4.24 -3.05 11.98
C LEU A 21 -3.67 -3.27 10.58
N VAL A 22 -2.83 -4.30 10.40
CA VAL A 22 -2.27 -4.65 9.09
C VAL A 22 -3.38 -5.11 8.14
N ASN A 23 -4.31 -5.95 8.61
CA ASN A 23 -5.47 -6.38 7.81
C ASN A 23 -6.38 -5.20 7.42
N LEU A 24 -6.55 -4.22 8.31
CA LEU A 24 -7.27 -2.99 8.00
C LEU A 24 -6.55 -2.17 6.92
N ALA A 25 -5.21 -2.10 6.96
CA ALA A 25 -4.42 -1.45 5.93
C ALA A 25 -4.60 -2.13 4.56
N ILE A 26 -4.50 -3.46 4.50
CA ILE A 26 -4.75 -4.26 3.28
C ILE A 26 -6.16 -4.00 2.74
N SER A 27 -7.18 -4.03 3.61
CA SER A 27 -8.56 -3.75 3.21
C SER A 27 -8.72 -2.34 2.62
N ARG A 28 -8.07 -1.33 3.22
CA ARG A 28 -8.08 0.05 2.71
C ARG A 28 -7.37 0.17 1.36
N LEU A 29 -6.24 -0.52 1.17
CA LEU A 29 -5.53 -0.55 -0.12
C LEU A 29 -6.40 -1.12 -1.22
N SER A 30 -7.17 -2.18 -0.95
CA SER A 30 -8.14 -2.73 -1.90
C SER A 30 -9.18 -1.69 -2.34
N VAL A 31 -9.76 -0.96 -1.40
CA VAL A 31 -10.71 0.14 -1.70
C VAL A 31 -10.05 1.23 -2.53
N LEU A 32 -8.83 1.64 -2.18
CA LEU A 32 -8.10 2.69 -2.91
C LEU A 32 -7.73 2.26 -4.34
N LYS A 33 -7.32 1.00 -4.54
CA LYS A 33 -7.09 0.42 -5.86
C LYS A 33 -8.36 0.45 -6.70
N ASN A 34 -9.48 0.00 -6.13
CA ASN A 34 -10.79 0.00 -6.80
C ASN A 34 -11.29 1.40 -7.17
N GLN A 35 -10.94 2.43 -6.41
CA GLN A 35 -11.28 3.82 -6.72
C GLN A 35 -10.40 4.43 -7.81
N ARG A 36 -9.13 4.01 -7.92
CA ARG A 36 -8.18 4.56 -8.90
C ARG A 36 -8.21 3.84 -10.24
N GLN A 37 -8.49 2.54 -10.27
CA GLN A 37 -8.54 1.77 -11.52
C GLN A 37 -9.48 2.39 -12.58
N PRO A 38 -10.70 2.85 -12.23
CA PRO A 38 -11.57 3.53 -13.20
C PRO A 38 -10.98 4.86 -13.68
N ARG A 39 -10.30 5.63 -12.82
CA ARG A 39 -9.67 6.91 -13.19
C ARG A 39 -8.57 6.70 -14.24
N LEU A 40 -7.76 5.67 -14.06
CA LEU A 40 -6.75 5.25 -15.03
C LEU A 40 -7.39 4.85 -16.36
N SER A 41 -8.46 4.04 -16.31
CA SER A 41 -9.19 3.60 -17.50
C SER A 41 -9.78 4.78 -18.29
N VAL A 42 -10.45 5.71 -17.59
CA VAL A 42 -11.00 6.93 -18.17
C VAL A 42 -9.89 7.80 -18.78
N ALA A 43 -8.80 8.03 -18.05
CA ALA A 43 -7.69 8.84 -18.55
C ALA A 43 -7.06 8.24 -19.82
N ARG A 44 -6.94 6.91 -19.92
CA ARG A 44 -6.50 6.23 -21.16
C ARG A 44 -7.48 6.41 -22.30
N SER A 45 -8.78 6.27 -22.05
CA SER A 45 -9.82 6.50 -23.06
C SER A 45 -9.80 7.94 -23.57
N ASP A 46 -9.66 8.91 -22.67
CA ASP A 46 -9.58 10.33 -22.99
C ASP A 46 -8.39 10.65 -23.90
N ILE A 47 -7.23 10.02 -23.68
CA ILE A 47 -6.07 10.19 -24.59
C ILE A 47 -6.44 9.76 -26.01
N VAL A 48 -7.05 8.58 -26.17
CA VAL A 48 -7.44 8.07 -27.50
C VAL A 48 -8.42 9.03 -28.19
N GLN A 49 -9.42 9.50 -27.46
CA GLN A 49 -10.41 10.44 -28.00
C GLN A 49 -9.77 11.78 -28.39
N LEU A 50 -8.88 12.33 -27.55
CA LEU A 50 -8.19 13.59 -27.83
C LEU A 50 -7.27 13.48 -29.05
N LEU A 51 -6.57 12.35 -29.20
CA LEU A 51 -5.72 12.10 -30.37
C LEU A 51 -6.55 11.99 -31.66
N ASN A 52 -7.69 11.30 -31.64
CA ASN A 52 -8.59 11.21 -32.79
C ASN A 52 -9.16 12.56 -33.22
N LEU A 53 -9.30 13.50 -32.28
CA LEU A 53 -9.72 14.89 -32.54
C LEU A 53 -8.55 15.81 -32.92
N GLY A 54 -7.31 15.30 -32.96
CA GLY A 54 -6.10 16.09 -33.24
C GLY A 54 -5.63 17.00 -32.10
N HIS A 55 -6.18 16.85 -30.89
CA HIS A 55 -5.88 17.67 -29.71
C HIS A 55 -4.64 17.18 -28.95
N HIS A 56 -3.48 17.23 -29.61
CA HIS A 56 -2.23 16.66 -29.11
C HIS A 56 -1.77 17.23 -27.76
N GLU A 57 -1.83 18.55 -27.56
CA GLU A 57 -1.42 19.18 -26.29
C GLU A 57 -2.29 18.71 -25.11
N ARG A 58 -3.62 18.60 -25.32
CA ARG A 58 -4.53 18.09 -24.29
C ARG A 58 -4.32 16.60 -24.03
N ALA A 59 -4.02 15.82 -25.07
CA ALA A 59 -3.68 14.42 -24.93
C ALA A 59 -2.40 14.25 -24.09
N LEU A 60 -1.38 15.10 -24.31
CA LEU A 60 -0.14 15.10 -23.53
C LEU A 60 -0.40 15.39 -22.04
N LEU A 61 -1.21 16.39 -21.72
CA LEU A 61 -1.61 16.65 -20.32
C LEU A 61 -2.32 15.45 -19.69
N ARG A 62 -3.12 14.72 -20.48
CA ARG A 62 -3.81 13.52 -20.00
C ARG A 62 -2.87 12.33 -19.76
N VAL A 63 -1.77 12.23 -20.51
CA VAL A 63 -0.71 11.25 -20.27
C VAL A 63 -0.11 11.42 -18.87
N GLU A 64 0.11 12.64 -18.41
CA GLU A 64 0.59 12.87 -17.04
C GLU A 64 -0.36 12.30 -15.99
N GLN A 65 -1.67 12.40 -16.21
CA GLN A 65 -2.67 11.81 -15.32
C GLN A 65 -2.59 10.28 -15.33
N VAL A 66 -2.42 9.66 -16.51
CA VAL A 66 -2.22 8.20 -16.61
C VAL A 66 -0.99 7.76 -15.83
N ILE A 67 0.14 8.47 -15.96
CA ILE A 67 1.38 8.16 -15.22
C ILE A 67 1.13 8.26 -13.71
N LYS A 68 0.49 9.34 -13.25
CA LYS A 68 0.17 9.54 -11.82
C LYS A 68 -0.73 8.44 -11.27
N GLU A 69 -1.79 8.05 -11.99
CA GLU A 69 -2.70 7.01 -11.53
C GLU A 69 -2.06 5.62 -11.55
N GLN A 70 -1.28 5.30 -12.60
CA GLN A 70 -0.56 4.03 -12.68
C GLN A 70 0.48 3.90 -11.57
N ASN A 71 1.35 4.92 -11.39
CA ASN A 71 2.36 4.91 -10.34
C ASN A 71 1.75 4.73 -8.94
N MET A 72 0.59 5.36 -8.68
CA MET A 72 -0.10 5.19 -7.40
C MET A 72 -0.66 3.78 -7.20
N LEU A 73 -1.17 3.14 -8.26
CA LEU A 73 -1.60 1.74 -8.19
C LEU A 73 -0.40 0.81 -7.91
N ASP A 74 0.74 1.05 -8.56
CA ASP A 74 1.96 0.27 -8.34
C ASP A 74 2.48 0.42 -6.90
N VAL A 75 2.44 1.64 -6.35
CA VAL A 75 2.74 1.91 -4.94
C VAL A 75 1.80 1.15 -4.00
N PHE A 76 0.50 1.08 -4.30
CA PHE A 76 -0.44 0.31 -3.47
C PHE A 76 -0.11 -1.18 -3.48
N VAL A 77 0.32 -1.74 -4.61
CA VAL A 77 0.79 -3.13 -4.70
C VAL A 77 2.04 -3.34 -3.84
N MET A 78 3.01 -2.42 -3.88
CA MET A 78 4.21 -2.51 -3.03
C MET A 78 3.87 -2.48 -1.54
N ILE A 79 3.02 -1.54 -1.11
CA ILE A 79 2.61 -1.42 0.30
C ILE A 79 1.85 -2.67 0.76
N GLU A 80 0.98 -3.21 -0.09
CA GLU A 80 0.24 -4.44 0.19
C GLU A 80 1.21 -5.62 0.37
N GLY A 81 2.23 -5.73 -0.49
CA GLY A 81 3.30 -6.72 -0.34
C GLY A 81 4.03 -6.62 1.00
N TYR A 82 4.40 -5.41 1.44
CA TYR A 82 4.99 -5.20 2.76
C TYR A 82 4.03 -5.57 3.91
N CYS A 83 2.74 -5.27 3.78
CA CYS A 83 1.74 -5.66 4.78
C CYS A 83 1.63 -7.19 4.91
N PHE A 84 1.69 -7.91 3.80
CA PHE A 84 1.72 -9.37 3.82
C PHE A 84 3.00 -9.90 4.45
N LEU A 85 4.17 -9.37 4.10
CA LEU A 85 5.46 -9.72 4.70
C LEU A 85 5.43 -9.54 6.24
N LEU A 86 4.93 -8.40 6.71
CA LEU A 86 4.79 -8.11 8.13
C LEU A 86 3.87 -9.10 8.85
N THR A 87 2.80 -9.54 8.19
CA THR A 87 1.86 -10.53 8.75
C THR A 87 2.49 -11.91 8.83
N GLU A 88 3.26 -12.29 7.80
CA GLU A 88 3.99 -13.56 7.73
C GLU A 88 5.10 -13.64 8.80
N ARG A 89 5.83 -12.55 9.00
CA ARG A 89 6.98 -12.46 9.93
C ARG A 89 6.62 -11.97 11.34
N VAL A 90 5.34 -11.93 11.67
CA VAL A 90 4.84 -11.40 12.96
C VAL A 90 5.45 -12.08 14.19
N ASN A 91 5.75 -13.39 14.11
CA ASN A 91 6.37 -14.12 15.21
C ASN A 91 7.82 -13.65 15.45
N LEU A 92 8.54 -13.32 14.38
CA LEU A 92 9.90 -12.79 14.47
C LEU A 92 9.88 -11.38 15.08
N ILE A 93 8.92 -10.55 14.67
CA ILE A 93 8.68 -9.21 15.24
C ILE A 93 8.37 -9.29 16.74
N GLU A 94 7.64 -10.32 17.18
CA GLU A 94 7.30 -10.50 18.59
C GLU A 94 8.49 -10.98 19.45
N GLN A 95 9.42 -11.75 18.86
CA GLN A 95 10.54 -12.34 19.56
C GLN A 95 11.77 -11.43 19.62
N GLU A 96 11.99 -10.65 18.56
CA GLU A 96 13.17 -9.81 18.39
C GLU A 96 13.00 -8.40 18.96
N LYS A 97 14.04 -7.89 19.63
CA LYS A 97 14.07 -6.50 20.12
C LYS A 97 14.59 -5.51 19.08
N VAL A 98 15.35 -6.01 18.11
CA VAL A 98 15.95 -5.24 17.01
C VAL A 98 15.27 -5.68 15.72
N CYS A 99 15.03 -4.75 14.80
CA CYS A 99 14.44 -5.09 13.50
C CYS A 99 15.35 -6.10 12.76
N PRO A 100 14.85 -7.30 12.42
CA PRO A 100 15.59 -8.29 11.65
C PRO A 100 15.99 -7.74 10.28
N ASP A 101 17.13 -8.18 9.74
CA ASP A 101 17.62 -7.70 8.43
C ASP A 101 16.65 -8.00 7.29
N GLU A 102 15.90 -9.11 7.36
CA GLU A 102 14.85 -9.45 6.40
C GLU A 102 13.62 -8.53 6.43
N LEU A 103 13.51 -7.66 7.45
CA LEU A 103 12.45 -6.66 7.61
C LEU A 103 12.96 -5.22 7.54
N LYS A 104 14.25 -5.02 7.20
CA LYS A 104 14.83 -3.70 6.92
C LYS A 104 14.64 -3.32 5.45
#